data_AF-A0A7K0NLB2-F1
#
_entry.id   AF-A0A7K0NLB2-F1
#
_cell.length_a   1.000
_cell.length_b   1.000
_cell.length_c   1.000
_cell.angle_alpha   90.00
_cell.angle_beta   90.00
_cell.angle_gamma   90.00
#
_symmetry.space_group_name_H-M   'P 1'
#
loop_
_entity.id
_entity.type
_entity.pdbx_description
1 polymer ?
#
loop_
_entity_poly.entity_id
_entity_poly.type
_entity_poly.pdbx_seq_one_letter_code
_entity_poly.pdbx_strand_id
1 'polypeptide(L)' 'KDPSWMAELLANKERVSDSLVFPARGLTLYRVDYPSDDQLMERAKVTVAKRG' A
#
# COMPACT_ATOMS: atom_id res chain seq x y z
N LYS A 1 -15.51 3.61 -22.34
CA LYS A 1 -14.87 2.29 -22.09
C LYS A 1 -15.68 1.61 -20.99
N ASP A 2 -16.15 0.39 -21.22
CA ASP A 2 -16.79 -0.45 -20.19
C ASP A 2 -15.80 -0.69 -19.03
N PRO A 3 -16.17 -0.67 -17.74
CA PRO A 3 -15.25 -0.95 -16.64
C PRO A 3 -14.72 -2.39 -16.57
N SER A 4 -15.32 -3.34 -17.28
CA SER A 4 -15.01 -4.78 -17.22
C SER A 4 -13.53 -5.12 -17.46
N TRP A 5 -12.83 -4.38 -18.33
CA TRP A 5 -11.39 -4.57 -18.56
C TRP A 5 -10.54 -4.37 -17.30
N MET A 6 -11.00 -3.57 -16.32
CA MET A 6 -10.27 -3.36 -15.07
C MET A 6 -10.23 -4.64 -14.24
N ALA A 7 -11.30 -5.43 -14.24
CA ALA A 7 -11.37 -6.68 -13.49
C ALA A 7 -10.40 -7.72 -14.07
N GLU A 8 -10.35 -7.84 -15.41
CA GLU A 8 -9.41 -8.71 -16.12
C GLU A 8 -7.96 -8.31 -15.86
N LEU A 9 -7.66 -7.00 -15.91
CA LEU A 9 -6.33 -6.49 -15.60
C LEU A 9 -5.90 -6.78 -14.15
N LEU A 10 -6.80 -6.62 -13.17
CA LEU A 10 -6.49 -6.86 -11.75
C LEU A 10 -6.35 -8.36 -11.42
N ALA A 11 -7.02 -9.24 -12.17
CA ALA A 11 -6.86 -10.70 -12.03
C ALA A 11 -5.45 -11.16 -12.46
N ASN A 12 -4.88 -10.49 -13.47
CA ASN A 12 -3.52 -10.72 -13.92
C ASN A 12 -2.52 -10.08 -12.94
N LYS A 13 -1.79 -10.89 -12.17
CA LYS A 13 -0.79 -10.42 -11.20
C LYS A 13 0.55 -10.00 -11.84
N GLU A 14 0.55 -9.78 -13.14
CA GLU A 14 1.73 -9.46 -13.93
C GLU A 14 1.65 -8.03 -14.45
N ARG A 15 2.82 -7.38 -14.53
CA ARG A 15 2.91 -6.03 -15.06
C ARG A 15 2.65 -6.06 -16.57
N VAL A 16 1.60 -5.38 -17.01
CA VAL A 16 1.37 -5.13 -18.43
C VAL A 16 2.42 -4.13 -18.94
N SER A 17 3.20 -4.53 -19.94
CA SER A 17 4.31 -3.75 -20.48
C SER A 17 3.90 -2.41 -21.09
N ASP A 18 2.69 -2.34 -21.67
CA ASP A 18 2.15 -1.15 -22.36
C ASP A 18 1.48 -0.15 -21.41
N SER A 19 1.63 -0.33 -20.10
CA SER A 19 1.06 0.60 -19.12
C SER A 19 1.82 1.94 -19.11
N LEU A 20 1.10 3.04 -19.36
CA LEU A 20 1.63 4.39 -19.26
C LEU A 20 1.97 4.72 -17.80
N VAL A 21 3.24 5.02 -17.52
CA VAL A 21 3.68 5.47 -16.20
C VAL A 21 3.55 6.99 -16.13
N PHE A 22 2.75 7.48 -15.18
CA PHE A 22 2.60 8.91 -14.96
C PHE A 22 3.89 9.53 -14.38
N PRO A 23 4.24 10.77 -14.75
CA PRO A 23 5.40 11.44 -14.18
C PRO A 23 5.28 11.70 -12.67
N ALA A 24 6.39 11.57 -11.94
CA ALA A 24 6.43 11.71 -10.48
C ALA A 24 6.01 13.10 -9.95
N ARG A 25 6.21 14.16 -10.74
CA ARG A 25 5.94 15.56 -10.34
C ARG A 25 4.46 15.86 -9.97
N GLY A 26 3.54 14.96 -10.28
CA GLY A 26 2.12 15.08 -9.91
C GLY A 26 1.72 14.24 -8.68
N LEU A 27 2.64 13.47 -8.11
CA LEU A 27 2.38 12.60 -6.96
C LEU A 27 3.00 13.20 -5.70
N THR A 28 2.22 13.37 -4.64
CA THR A 28 2.69 13.84 -3.33
C THR A 28 2.17 12.95 -2.23
N LEU A 29 3.03 12.58 -1.28
CA LEU A 29 2.62 11.87 -0.07
C LEU A 29 1.80 12.81 0.81
N TYR A 30 0.52 12.50 1.02
CA TYR A 30 -0.36 13.36 1.80
C TYR A 30 -0.40 12.98 3.29
N ARG A 31 -0.46 11.70 3.60
CA ARG A 31 -0.64 11.21 4.97
C ARG A 31 -0.10 9.79 5.10
N VAL A 32 0.37 9.47 6.30
CA VAL A 32 0.59 8.10 6.76
C VAL A 32 -0.23 7.91 8.01
N ASP A 33 -1.23 7.02 7.95
CA ASP A 33 -2.04 6.69 9.10
C ASP A 33 -1.31 5.67 9.98
N TYR A 34 -1.29 5.93 11.28
CA TYR A 34 -0.76 5.02 12.28
C TYR A 34 -1.89 4.52 13.20
N PRO A 35 -1.77 3.30 13.75
CA PRO A 35 -2.65 2.86 14.83
C PRO A 35 -2.64 3.84 16.00
N SER A 36 -3.67 3.80 16.83
CA SER A 36 -3.71 4.55 18.09
C SER A 36 -2.53 4.19 19.00
N ASP A 37 -2.19 5.09 19.93
CA ASP A 37 -1.07 4.89 20.86
C ASP A 37 -1.21 3.57 21.64
N ASP A 38 -2.43 3.21 22.08
CA ASP A 38 -2.69 1.94 22.76
C ASP A 38 -2.33 0.73 21.88
N GLN A 39 -2.68 0.77 20.58
CA GLN A 39 -2.36 -0.29 19.62
C GLN A 39 -0.85 -0.36 19.32
N LEU A 40 -0.18 0.79 19.30
CA LEU A 40 1.27 0.86 19.15
C LEU A 40 1.99 0.29 20.39
N MET A 41 1.48 0.57 21.59
CA MET A 41 2.00 0.01 22.84
C MET A 41 1.86 -1.52 22.87
N GLU A 42 0.71 -2.07 22.45
CA GLU A 42 0.55 -3.52 22.33
C GLU A 42 1.56 -4.14 21.35
N ARG A 43 1.78 -3.51 20.20
CA ARG A 43 2.82 -3.95 19.25
C ARG A 43 4.21 -3.90 19.87
N ALA A 44 4.52 -2.85 20.63
CA ALA A 44 5.81 -2.69 21.29
C ALA A 44 6.08 -3.80 22.32
N LYS A 45 5.05 -4.24 23.08
CA LYS A 45 5.18 -5.38 24.00
C LYS A 45 5.65 -6.64 23.26
N VAL A 46 5.12 -6.93 22.08
CA VAL A 46 5.50 -8.10 21.27
C VAL A 46 6.92 -7.98 20.71
N THR A 47 7.34 -6.79 20.28
CA THR A 47 8.64 -6.61 19.62
C THR A 47 9.80 -6.41 20.59
N VAL A 48 9.58 -5.74 21.72
CA VAL A 48 10.60 -5.50 22.76
C VAL A 48 10.87 -6.78 23.56
N ALA A 49 9.84 -7.59 23.84
CA ALA A 49 10.00 -8.89 24.53
C ALA A 49 10.87 -9.90 23.76
N LYS A 50 11.12 -9.69 22.46
CA LYS A 50 12.03 -10.53 21.66
C LYS A 50 13.52 -10.19 21.84
N ARG A 51 13.85 -9.10 22.55
CA ARG A 51 15.24 -8.59 22.67
C ARG A 51 15.75 -8.48 24.12
N GLY A 52 14.95 -8.84 25.11
CA GLY A 52 15.37 -9.02 26.51
C GLY A 52 15.49 -10.50 26.82
#